data_AF-A0A8K0NR03-F1
#
_entry.id   AF-A0A8K0NR03-F1
#
_cell.length_a   1.000
_cell.length_b   1.000
_cell.length_c   1.000
_cell.angle_alpha   90.00
_cell.angle_beta   90.00
_cell.angle_gamma   90.00
#
_symmetry.space_group_name_H-M   'P 1'
#
loop_
_entity.id
_entity.type
_entity.pdbx_description
1 polymer ?
#
loop_
_entity_poly.entity_id
_entity_poly.type
_entity_poly.pdbx_seq_one_letter_code
_entity_poly.pdbx_strand_id
1 'polypeptide(L)'
;MDAQSKEQKGERSIKPLTAEELEQQKQKADEIMKATRLKLVAKYGDLSEDDLWAHYSREVLVKCARTQGKMKVASPDENPSKGSSVPKVFGFRFSSAHHNADTSAPAPTSVLPLAFGHSPSSTTSSPSTTENILNPDISDKDQERVMQMRQFDHERSMQADRLEHEKELMRMRYAHETKLREGQMELSEKYKHEQALKKIELEQQQAMRRIELDHAKDVKRAEVTDNYKHEQALRRIELEHEKDMRKVELEHEQVMKRFVWENDQVKMKLGTELETSLKRVLSGQEGGMKKLDLEHEQGLKKLELNHEQGLKRLEQEERIKEKELAHECEVKKLELWHVERVTKDKEERNDRIAEAKLDIGHESADDEDEKPDESS
;
A
#
# COMPACT_ATOMS: atom_id res chain seq x y z
N MET A 1 11.85 10.74 31.05
CA MET A 1 10.94 9.56 31.01
C MET A 1 10.72 9.24 29.55
N ASP A 2 11.59 8.42 28.98
CA ASP A 2 11.83 8.42 27.53
C ASP A 2 11.56 7.04 26.95
N ALA A 3 10.38 6.88 26.38
CA ALA A 3 9.94 5.66 25.70
C ALA A 3 9.90 5.89 24.19
N GLN A 4 11.09 5.98 23.57
CA GLN A 4 11.19 5.96 22.10
C GLN A 4 10.94 4.55 21.57
N SER A 5 9.74 4.33 21.03
CA SER A 5 9.40 3.08 20.34
C SER A 5 10.14 2.99 19.00
N LYS A 6 11.04 2.01 18.85
CA LYS A 6 11.77 1.75 17.60
C LYS A 6 10.95 0.86 16.67
N GLU A 7 10.13 1.45 15.82
CA GLU A 7 9.46 0.74 14.73
C GLU A 7 10.42 0.56 13.53
N GLN A 8 11.33 -0.41 13.61
CA GLN A 8 12.17 -0.80 12.47
C GLN A 8 11.34 -1.57 11.43
N LYS A 9 10.69 -0.83 10.51
CA LYS A 9 10.22 -1.40 9.24
C LYS A 9 11.42 -1.84 8.42
N GLY A 10 11.71 -3.14 8.48
CA GLY A 10 12.78 -3.76 7.70
C GLY A 10 12.42 -3.83 6.22
N GLU A 11 12.63 -2.72 5.50
CA GLU A 11 12.67 -2.71 4.04
C GLU A 11 13.79 -3.63 3.58
N ARG A 12 13.43 -4.86 3.21
CA ARG A 12 14.34 -5.79 2.55
C ARG A 12 14.62 -5.23 1.16
N SER A 13 15.69 -4.46 1.04
CA SER A 13 16.21 -4.01 -0.25
C SER A 13 16.47 -5.23 -1.15
N ILE A 14 15.54 -5.50 -2.06
CA ILE A 14 15.67 -6.55 -3.06
C ILE A 14 16.68 -6.03 -4.07
N LYS A 15 17.95 -6.40 -3.90
CA LYS A 15 18.97 -6.14 -4.91
C LYS A 15 18.52 -6.83 -6.21
N PRO A 16 18.50 -6.12 -7.36
CA PRO A 16 18.16 -6.75 -8.62
C PRO A 16 19.19 -7.85 -8.93
N LEU A 17 18.70 -9.03 -9.28
CA LEU A 17 19.54 -10.14 -9.73
C LEU A 17 20.33 -9.70 -10.96
N THR A 18 21.62 -10.04 -10.99
CA THR A 18 22.45 -9.85 -12.17
C THR A 18 22.00 -10.78 -13.29
N ALA A 19 22.31 -10.44 -14.54
CA ALA A 19 21.96 -11.27 -15.70
C ALA A 19 22.54 -12.69 -15.61
N GLU A 20 23.71 -12.84 -15.00
CA GLU A 20 24.37 -14.12 -14.78
C GLU A 20 23.65 -14.97 -13.71
N GLU A 21 23.24 -14.38 -12.59
CA GLU A 21 22.43 -15.06 -11.57
C GLU A 21 21.05 -15.48 -12.11
N LEU A 22 20.44 -14.66 -12.97
CA LEU A 22 19.17 -14.98 -13.62
C LEU A 22 19.32 -16.18 -14.57
N GLU A 23 20.41 -16.24 -15.34
CA GLU A 23 20.66 -17.36 -16.26
C GLU A 23 21.01 -18.66 -15.50
N GLN A 24 21.79 -18.57 -14.42
CA GLN A 24 22.02 -19.70 -13.50
C GLN A 24 20.71 -20.19 -12.86
N GLN A 25 19.78 -19.30 -12.51
CA GLN A 25 18.45 -19.69 -12.01
C GLN A 25 17.61 -20.42 -13.07
N LYS A 26 17.64 -20.00 -14.34
CA LYS A 26 16.95 -20.71 -15.43
C LYS A 26 17.53 -22.12 -15.64
N GLN A 27 18.84 -22.24 -15.77
CA GLN A 27 19.51 -23.53 -15.95
C GLN A 27 19.17 -24.51 -14.81
N LYS A 28 19.20 -24.01 -13.57
CA LYS A 28 18.81 -24.80 -12.39
C LYS A 28 17.31 -25.18 -12.38
N ALA A 29 16.43 -24.32 -12.87
CA ALA A 29 15.01 -24.64 -13.04
C ALA A 29 14.81 -25.74 -14.10
N ASP A 30 15.50 -25.66 -15.24
CA ASP A 30 15.44 -26.66 -16.31
C ASP A 30 15.97 -28.03 -15.86
N GLU A 31 17.06 -28.07 -15.09
CA GLU A 31 17.57 -29.31 -14.49
C GLU A 31 16.54 -29.93 -13.52
N ILE A 32 15.91 -29.13 -12.66
CA ILE A 32 14.85 -29.58 -11.75
C ILE A 32 13.64 -30.10 -12.54
N MET A 33 13.25 -29.44 -13.62
CA MET A 33 12.16 -29.88 -14.50
C MET A 33 12.50 -31.21 -15.19
N LYS A 34 13.68 -31.35 -15.80
CA LYS A 34 14.16 -32.59 -16.43
C LYS A 34 14.22 -33.75 -15.43
N ALA A 35 14.80 -33.52 -14.24
CA ALA A 35 14.85 -34.52 -13.17
C ALA A 35 13.47 -34.92 -12.64
N THR A 36 12.51 -33.99 -12.64
CA THR A 36 11.12 -34.27 -12.25
C THR A 36 10.36 -35.05 -13.33
N ARG A 37 10.55 -34.70 -14.61
CA ARG A 37 9.99 -35.45 -15.76
C ARG A 37 10.44 -36.92 -15.72
N LEU A 38 11.74 -37.18 -15.54
CA LEU A 38 12.27 -38.54 -15.42
C LEU A 38 11.66 -39.32 -14.25
N LYS A 39 11.44 -38.68 -13.10
CA LYS A 39 10.76 -39.31 -11.94
C LYS A 39 9.29 -39.61 -12.19
N LEU A 40 8.58 -38.78 -12.96
CA LEU A 40 7.18 -39.01 -13.30
C LEU A 40 7.03 -40.11 -14.35
N VAL A 41 7.86 -40.12 -15.40
CA VAL A 41 7.90 -41.20 -16.40
C VAL A 41 8.22 -42.54 -15.74
N ALA A 42 9.22 -42.59 -14.84
CA ALA A 42 9.56 -43.81 -14.10
C ALA A 42 8.45 -44.30 -13.14
N LYS A 43 7.50 -43.44 -12.75
CA LYS A 43 6.42 -43.75 -11.80
C LYS A 43 5.09 -44.08 -12.48
N TYR A 44 4.82 -43.53 -13.66
CA TYR A 44 3.53 -43.63 -14.34
C TYR A 44 3.61 -44.15 -15.80
N GLY A 45 4.82 -44.41 -16.32
CA GLY A 45 5.04 -44.87 -17.69
C GLY A 45 5.12 -43.71 -18.71
N ASP A 46 5.08 -44.09 -20.00
CA ASP A 46 5.11 -43.15 -21.13
C ASP A 46 3.75 -42.45 -21.29
N LEU A 47 3.53 -41.43 -20.45
CA LEU A 47 2.40 -40.50 -20.55
C LEU A 47 2.69 -39.40 -21.59
N SER A 48 1.61 -38.79 -22.11
CA SER A 48 1.71 -37.57 -22.92
C SER A 48 2.29 -36.41 -22.09
N GLU A 49 2.88 -35.43 -22.77
CA GLU A 49 3.48 -34.26 -22.10
C GLU A 49 2.44 -33.42 -21.33
N ASP A 50 1.21 -33.36 -21.84
CA ASP A 50 0.07 -32.68 -21.20
C ASP A 50 -0.40 -33.44 -19.93
N ASP A 51 -0.46 -34.78 -19.97
CA ASP A 51 -0.81 -35.60 -18.80
C ASP A 51 0.27 -35.48 -17.70
N LEU A 52 1.55 -35.47 -18.10
CA LEU A 52 2.68 -35.22 -17.22
C LEU A 52 2.56 -33.86 -16.50
N TRP A 53 2.21 -32.79 -17.22
CA TRP A 53 1.94 -31.46 -16.65
C TRP A 53 0.71 -31.42 -15.75
N ALA A 54 -0.37 -32.13 -16.12
CA ALA A 54 -1.57 -32.24 -15.31
C ALA A 54 -1.35 -33.02 -14.00
N HIS A 55 -0.45 -34.01 -13.99
CA HIS A 55 -0.02 -34.72 -12.78
C HIS A 55 0.95 -33.88 -11.94
N TYR A 56 1.92 -33.20 -12.56
CA TYR A 56 2.87 -32.34 -11.86
C TYR A 56 2.15 -31.18 -11.14
N SER A 57 1.27 -30.46 -11.83
CA SER A 57 0.49 -29.35 -11.27
C SER A 57 -0.36 -29.80 -10.07
N ARG A 58 -0.95 -31.01 -10.13
CA ARG A 58 -1.69 -31.60 -9.01
C ARG A 58 -0.78 -31.96 -7.82
N GLU A 59 0.39 -32.55 -8.04
CA GLU A 59 1.35 -32.81 -6.95
C GLU A 59 1.89 -31.51 -6.31
N VAL A 60 2.15 -30.46 -7.12
CA VAL A 60 2.60 -29.15 -6.61
C VAL A 60 1.51 -28.47 -5.79
N LEU A 61 0.26 -28.41 -6.29
CA LEU A 61 -0.87 -27.85 -5.55
C LEU A 61 -1.10 -28.58 -4.21
N VAL A 62 -1.01 -29.92 -4.19
CA VAL A 62 -1.12 -30.69 -2.93
C VAL A 62 0.04 -30.42 -1.98
N LYS A 63 1.27 -30.23 -2.47
CA LYS A 63 2.43 -29.87 -1.64
C LYS A 63 2.31 -28.45 -1.08
N CYS A 64 1.91 -27.47 -1.90
CA CYS A 64 1.65 -26.09 -1.46
C CYS A 64 0.51 -26.01 -0.44
N ALA A 65 -0.59 -26.75 -0.64
CA ALA A 65 -1.67 -26.83 0.33
C ALA A 65 -1.21 -27.42 1.68
N ARG A 66 -0.32 -28.43 1.66
CA ARG A 66 0.28 -29.00 2.88
C ARG A 66 1.29 -28.10 3.58
N THR A 67 2.01 -27.23 2.86
CA THR A 67 2.99 -26.31 3.49
C THR A 67 2.36 -25.00 3.97
N GLN A 68 1.31 -24.52 3.29
CA GLN A 68 0.55 -23.34 3.72
C GLN A 68 -0.50 -23.67 4.80
N GLY A 69 -1.01 -24.91 4.82
CA GLY A 69 -1.95 -25.38 5.83
C GLY A 69 -1.29 -26.13 6.98
N LYS A 70 -1.36 -25.58 8.21
CA LYS A 70 -1.32 -26.37 9.45
C LYS A 70 -2.60 -27.23 9.59
N MET A 71 -2.94 -28.02 8.57
CA MET A 71 -4.05 -28.96 8.61
C MET A 71 -3.53 -30.36 8.91
N LYS A 72 -3.88 -30.84 10.10
CA LYS A 72 -3.59 -32.18 10.59
C LYS A 72 -4.42 -33.19 9.79
N VAL A 73 -3.91 -33.62 8.64
CA VAL A 73 -4.49 -34.72 7.86
C VAL A 73 -4.34 -35.98 8.69
N ALA A 74 -5.45 -36.54 9.17
CA ALA A 74 -5.44 -37.81 9.89
C ALA A 74 -4.97 -38.94 8.95
N SER A 75 -4.13 -39.84 9.46
CA SER A 75 -3.77 -41.07 8.75
C SER A 75 -5.02 -41.92 8.52
N PRO A 76 -5.16 -42.57 7.35
CA PRO A 76 -6.29 -43.45 7.06
C PRO A 76 -6.06 -44.85 7.67
N ASP A 77 -5.98 -44.93 9.01
CA ASP A 77 -5.71 -46.21 9.70
C ASP A 77 -6.24 -46.28 11.15
N GLU A 78 -7.42 -45.70 11.42
CA GLU A 78 -8.16 -45.97 12.67
C GLU A 78 -9.66 -46.22 12.41
N ASN A 79 -10.19 -47.29 13.01
CA ASN A 79 -11.59 -47.72 12.87
C ASN A 79 -12.57 -46.79 13.61
N PRO A 80 -13.65 -46.30 12.96
CA PRO A 80 -14.63 -45.42 13.61
C PRO A 80 -15.67 -46.21 14.42
N SER A 81 -15.39 -46.47 15.70
CA SER A 81 -16.39 -46.93 16.66
C SER A 81 -17.16 -45.76 17.29
N LYS A 82 -18.39 -45.54 16.80
CA LYS A 82 -19.53 -44.86 17.47
C LYS A 82 -19.38 -43.38 17.86
N GLY A 83 -20.05 -42.53 17.08
CA GLY A 83 -21.04 -41.59 17.63
C GLY A 83 -20.57 -40.20 18.09
N SER A 84 -20.43 -39.26 17.16
CA SER A 84 -20.64 -37.82 17.42
C SER A 84 -20.90 -37.07 16.11
N SER A 85 -21.69 -36.00 16.16
CA SER A 85 -22.16 -35.22 15.01
C SER A 85 -21.27 -34.01 14.71
N VAL A 86 -20.67 -33.94 13.52
CA VAL A 86 -20.00 -32.75 12.94
C VAL A 86 -20.17 -32.78 11.39
N PRO A 87 -19.89 -31.68 10.64
CA PRO A 87 -20.73 -31.32 9.48
C PRO A 87 -20.30 -31.99 8.17
N LYS A 88 -21.21 -32.03 7.20
CA LYS A 88 -20.92 -32.44 5.81
C LYS A 88 -19.91 -31.50 5.17
N VAL A 89 -18.64 -31.91 5.13
CA VAL A 89 -17.65 -31.35 4.21
C VAL A 89 -17.98 -31.83 2.80
N PHE A 90 -18.14 -30.89 1.86
CA PHE A 90 -18.41 -31.18 0.46
C PHE A 90 -17.20 -31.89 -0.19
N GLY A 91 -17.31 -33.19 -0.41
CA GLY A 91 -16.33 -33.96 -1.17
C GLY A 91 -16.50 -33.72 -2.67
N PHE A 92 -15.65 -32.88 -3.26
CA PHE A 92 -15.53 -32.74 -4.71
C PHE A 92 -14.96 -34.02 -5.33
N ARG A 93 -15.84 -34.96 -5.71
CA ARG A 93 -15.48 -36.08 -6.60
C ARG A 93 -15.49 -35.59 -8.05
N PHE A 94 -14.33 -35.23 -8.57
CA PHE A 94 -14.12 -35.19 -10.02
C PHE A 94 -14.02 -36.63 -10.55
N SER A 95 -15.16 -37.21 -10.93
CA SER A 95 -15.18 -38.39 -11.80
C SER A 95 -14.78 -37.96 -13.21
N SER A 96 -13.50 -38.14 -13.56
CA SER A 96 -13.09 -37.99 -14.95
C SER A 96 -13.52 -39.22 -15.75
N ALA A 97 -14.67 -39.11 -16.41
CA ALA A 97 -15.14 -40.08 -17.39
C ALA A 97 -14.81 -39.55 -18.79
N HIS A 98 -13.61 -39.85 -19.28
CA HIS A 98 -13.28 -39.62 -20.70
C HIS A 98 -14.01 -40.67 -21.56
N HIS A 99 -15.14 -40.28 -22.12
CA HIS A 99 -15.71 -40.98 -23.27
C HIS A 99 -14.90 -40.57 -24.52
N ASN A 100 -14.05 -41.47 -25.00
CA ASN A 100 -13.53 -41.39 -26.36
C ASN A 100 -14.69 -41.63 -27.34
N ALA A 101 -15.17 -40.55 -27.96
CA ALA A 101 -16.18 -40.60 -29.00
C ALA A 101 -15.53 -40.68 -30.40
N ASP A 102 -14.79 -41.76 -30.66
CA ASP A 102 -14.36 -42.11 -32.02
C ASP A 102 -15.53 -42.77 -32.78
N THR A 103 -16.43 -41.94 -33.30
CA THR A 103 -17.45 -42.37 -34.26
C THR A 103 -16.83 -42.64 -35.63
N SER A 104 -16.11 -43.77 -35.74
CA SER A 104 -15.82 -44.39 -37.03
C SER A 104 -16.97 -45.33 -37.40
N ALA A 105 -17.59 -45.10 -38.55
CA ALA A 105 -18.73 -45.89 -39.00
C ALA A 105 -18.29 -47.33 -39.35
N PRO A 106 -18.97 -48.38 -38.87
CA PRO A 106 -18.73 -49.72 -39.36
C PRO A 106 -19.21 -49.80 -40.82
N ALA A 107 -18.27 -50.09 -41.72
CA ALA A 107 -18.60 -50.40 -43.12
C ALA A 107 -19.59 -51.59 -43.18
N PRO A 108 -20.54 -51.61 -44.12
CA PRO A 108 -21.47 -52.72 -44.26
C PRO A 108 -20.69 -53.98 -44.61
N THR A 109 -20.63 -54.92 -43.67
CA THR A 109 -19.97 -56.21 -43.85
C THR A 109 -20.74 -56.98 -44.91
N SER A 110 -20.15 -57.10 -46.11
CA SER A 110 -20.75 -57.82 -47.24
C SER A 110 -21.01 -59.27 -46.83
N VAL A 111 -22.27 -59.64 -46.67
CA VAL A 111 -22.67 -61.00 -46.31
C VAL A 111 -22.25 -61.95 -47.42
N LEU A 112 -21.58 -63.03 -47.02
CA LEU A 112 -21.11 -64.10 -47.90
C LEU A 112 -22.24 -64.61 -48.82
N PRO A 113 -22.00 -64.82 -50.13
CA PRO A 113 -22.91 -65.60 -50.95
C PRO A 113 -22.82 -67.07 -50.52
N LEU A 114 -23.80 -67.53 -49.72
CA LEU A 114 -23.99 -68.93 -49.38
C LEU A 114 -24.38 -69.71 -50.63
N ALA A 115 -23.37 -70.24 -51.33
CA ALA A 115 -23.51 -71.09 -52.50
C ALA A 115 -24.05 -72.48 -52.12
N PHE A 116 -25.34 -72.57 -51.77
CA PHE A 116 -26.07 -73.84 -51.73
C PHE A 116 -26.78 -74.11 -53.06
N GLY A 117 -25.98 -74.19 -54.13
CA GLY A 117 -26.39 -74.69 -55.43
C GLY A 117 -26.48 -76.22 -55.44
N HIS A 118 -27.30 -76.80 -54.55
CA HIS A 118 -27.68 -78.21 -54.66
C HIS A 118 -28.86 -78.30 -55.62
N SER A 119 -28.54 -78.41 -56.91
CA SER A 119 -29.51 -78.84 -57.92
C SER A 119 -30.11 -80.18 -57.47
N PRO A 120 -31.46 -80.32 -57.35
CA PRO A 120 -32.04 -81.64 -57.25
C PRO A 120 -31.67 -82.39 -58.53
N SER A 121 -30.86 -83.42 -58.41
CA SER A 121 -30.52 -84.30 -59.53
C SER A 121 -31.83 -84.92 -60.02
N SER A 122 -32.34 -84.42 -61.15
CA SER A 122 -33.44 -85.03 -61.87
C SER A 122 -32.96 -86.37 -62.42
N THR A 123 -32.98 -87.41 -61.58
CA THR A 123 -32.89 -88.80 -62.02
C THR A 123 -34.14 -89.09 -62.81
N THR A 124 -34.13 -88.71 -64.08
CA THR A 124 -35.03 -89.22 -65.10
C THR A 124 -34.69 -90.70 -65.26
N SER A 125 -35.20 -91.52 -64.35
CA SER A 125 -35.24 -92.96 -64.54
C SER A 125 -36.12 -93.21 -65.74
N SER A 126 -35.50 -93.40 -66.90
CA SER A 126 -36.17 -93.85 -68.12
C SER A 126 -37.10 -95.00 -67.76
N PRO A 127 -38.36 -95.01 -68.24
CA PRO A 127 -39.19 -96.19 -68.07
C PRO A 127 -38.45 -97.34 -68.75
N SER A 128 -37.95 -98.28 -67.95
CA SER A 128 -37.35 -99.49 -68.47
C SER A 128 -38.43 -100.18 -69.30
N THR A 129 -38.24 -100.24 -70.61
CA THR A 129 -39.06 -100.99 -71.54
C THR A 129 -39.15 -102.42 -71.01
N THR A 130 -40.23 -102.69 -70.28
CA THR A 130 -40.44 -104.01 -69.68
C THR A 130 -40.91 -104.85 -70.84
N GLU A 131 -40.02 -105.72 -71.33
CA GLU A 131 -40.30 -106.59 -72.45
C GLU A 131 -41.62 -107.32 -72.19
N ASN A 132 -42.57 -107.19 -73.13
CA ASN A 132 -43.76 -108.02 -73.16
C ASN A 132 -43.35 -109.45 -73.55
N ILE A 133 -42.71 -110.16 -72.62
CA ILE A 133 -42.56 -111.60 -72.67
C ILE A 133 -43.95 -112.19 -72.38
N LEU A 134 -44.78 -112.19 -73.42
CA LEU A 134 -46.04 -112.92 -73.48
C LEU A 134 -45.71 -114.40 -73.38
N ASN A 135 -45.80 -114.94 -72.16
CA ASN A 135 -45.68 -116.37 -71.91
C ASN A 135 -46.94 -117.05 -72.47
N PRO A 136 -46.86 -117.86 -73.54
CA PRO A 136 -48.03 -118.21 -74.35
C PRO A 136 -48.97 -119.26 -73.73
N ASP A 137 -48.57 -119.90 -72.62
CA ASP A 137 -49.37 -120.91 -71.90
C ASP A 137 -50.26 -120.34 -70.78
N ILE A 138 -50.40 -119.01 -70.69
CA ILE A 138 -51.25 -118.35 -69.69
C ILE A 138 -52.67 -118.18 -70.25
N SER A 139 -53.65 -118.83 -69.61
CA SER A 139 -55.09 -118.69 -69.89
C SER A 139 -55.54 -117.22 -69.91
N ASP A 140 -56.41 -116.84 -70.86
CA ASP A 140 -56.90 -115.46 -71.04
C ASP A 140 -57.42 -114.83 -69.72
N LYS A 141 -58.03 -115.65 -68.86
CA LYS A 141 -58.53 -115.23 -67.54
C LYS A 141 -57.44 -114.74 -66.59
N ASP A 142 -56.23 -115.29 -66.68
CA ASP A 142 -55.13 -114.90 -65.82
C ASP A 142 -54.38 -113.69 -66.38
N GLN A 143 -54.38 -113.49 -67.70
CA GLN A 143 -53.98 -112.20 -68.30
C GLN A 143 -54.92 -111.07 -67.87
N GLU A 144 -56.24 -111.32 -67.87
CA GLU A 144 -57.24 -110.35 -67.39
C GLU A 144 -57.02 -109.97 -65.92
N ARG A 145 -56.79 -110.95 -65.03
CA ARG A 145 -56.43 -110.69 -63.63
C ARG A 145 -55.17 -109.84 -63.48
N VAL A 146 -54.13 -110.09 -64.28
CA VAL A 146 -52.89 -109.30 -64.25
C VAL A 146 -53.15 -107.86 -64.72
N MET A 147 -54.00 -107.65 -65.72
CA MET A 147 -54.40 -106.30 -66.13
C MET A 147 -55.21 -105.59 -65.05
N GLN A 148 -56.19 -106.25 -64.42
CA GLN A 148 -56.98 -105.68 -63.32
C GLN A 148 -56.09 -105.36 -62.10
N MET A 149 -55.12 -106.22 -61.76
CA MET A 149 -54.16 -105.95 -60.69
C MET A 149 -53.28 -104.74 -61.00
N ARG A 150 -52.74 -104.65 -62.23
CA ARG A 150 -51.95 -103.48 -62.67
C ARG A 150 -52.77 -102.18 -62.66
N GLN A 151 -54.05 -102.24 -63.03
CA GLN A 151 -54.97 -101.09 -62.94
C GLN A 151 -55.18 -100.69 -61.47
N PHE A 152 -55.45 -101.64 -60.58
CA PHE A 152 -55.63 -101.38 -59.16
C PHE A 152 -54.36 -100.81 -58.50
N ASP A 153 -53.18 -101.37 -58.79
CA ASP A 153 -51.90 -100.86 -58.29
C ASP A 153 -51.59 -99.46 -58.84
N HIS A 154 -51.91 -99.19 -60.12
CA HIS A 154 -51.78 -97.87 -60.71
C HIS A 154 -52.73 -96.84 -60.06
N GLU A 155 -54.00 -97.19 -59.87
CA GLU A 155 -54.96 -96.34 -59.15
C GLU A 155 -54.52 -96.07 -57.71
N ARG A 156 -53.99 -97.08 -57.02
CA ARG A 156 -53.47 -96.98 -55.66
C ARG A 156 -52.22 -96.10 -55.60
N SER A 157 -51.31 -96.19 -56.58
CA SER A 157 -50.18 -95.27 -56.73
C SER A 157 -50.69 -93.84 -56.92
N MET A 158 -51.58 -93.61 -57.89
CA MET A 158 -52.17 -92.29 -58.14
C MET A 158 -52.93 -91.73 -56.94
N GLN A 159 -53.53 -92.57 -56.09
CA GLN A 159 -54.11 -92.15 -54.80
C GLN A 159 -53.03 -91.78 -53.77
N ALA A 160 -51.96 -92.57 -53.66
CA ALA A 160 -50.82 -92.26 -52.79
C ALA A 160 -50.13 -90.95 -53.19
N ASP A 161 -49.86 -90.76 -54.47
CA ASP A 161 -49.23 -89.56 -55.03
C ASP A 161 -50.08 -88.30 -54.78
N ARG A 162 -51.41 -88.39 -54.97
CA ARG A 162 -52.36 -87.32 -54.63
C ARG A 162 -52.34 -86.98 -53.14
N LEU A 163 -52.31 -87.99 -52.28
CA LEU A 163 -52.33 -87.82 -50.83
C LEU A 163 -50.97 -87.31 -50.28
N GLU A 164 -49.86 -87.67 -50.91
CA GLU A 164 -48.54 -87.09 -50.62
C GLU A 164 -48.46 -85.63 -51.09
N HIS A 165 -48.95 -85.33 -52.30
CA HIS A 165 -49.06 -83.95 -52.79
C HIS A 165 -49.94 -83.08 -51.88
N GLU A 166 -51.07 -83.60 -51.40
CA GLU A 166 -51.95 -82.89 -50.46
C GLU A 166 -51.27 -82.64 -49.10
N LYS A 167 -50.52 -83.63 -48.58
CA LYS A 167 -49.69 -83.46 -47.37
C LYS A 167 -48.62 -82.38 -47.57
N GLU A 168 -47.96 -82.34 -48.72
CA GLU A 168 -46.95 -81.33 -49.01
C GLU A 168 -47.57 -79.93 -49.17
N LEU A 169 -48.73 -79.82 -49.82
CA LEU A 169 -49.51 -78.57 -49.84
C LEU A 169 -49.91 -78.13 -48.41
N MET A 170 -50.27 -79.04 -47.52
CA MET A 170 -50.54 -78.71 -46.11
C MET A 170 -49.28 -78.25 -45.36
N ARG A 171 -48.12 -78.92 -45.55
CA ARG A 171 -46.84 -78.49 -44.97
C ARG A 171 -46.44 -77.10 -45.45
N MET A 172 -46.53 -76.84 -46.76
CA MET A 172 -46.22 -75.52 -47.34
C MET A 172 -47.17 -74.42 -46.84
N ARG A 173 -48.48 -74.70 -46.75
CA ARG A 173 -49.46 -73.75 -46.15
C ARG A 173 -49.12 -73.43 -44.69
N TYR A 174 -48.84 -74.47 -43.88
CA TYR A 174 -48.47 -74.29 -42.48
C TYR A 174 -47.17 -73.50 -42.33
N ALA A 175 -46.11 -73.85 -43.07
CA ALA A 175 -44.83 -73.15 -43.05
C ALA A 175 -44.90 -71.70 -43.55
N HIS A 176 -45.86 -71.38 -44.44
CA HIS A 176 -46.15 -70.01 -44.84
C HIS A 176 -46.91 -69.25 -43.74
N GLU A 177 -47.90 -69.86 -43.10
CA GLU A 177 -48.66 -69.26 -41.99
C GLU A 177 -47.76 -68.97 -40.77
N THR A 178 -46.85 -69.88 -40.41
CA THR A 178 -45.91 -69.64 -39.30
C THR A 178 -44.98 -68.46 -39.60
N LYS A 179 -44.38 -68.40 -40.80
CA LYS A 179 -43.55 -67.27 -41.23
C LYS A 179 -44.30 -65.95 -41.24
N LEU A 180 -45.57 -65.95 -41.63
CA LEU A 180 -46.41 -64.76 -41.59
C LEU A 180 -46.68 -64.30 -40.15
N ARG A 181 -46.96 -65.24 -39.23
CA ARG A 181 -47.14 -64.95 -37.80
C ARG A 181 -45.85 -64.45 -37.14
N GLU A 182 -44.71 -65.06 -37.44
CA GLU A 182 -43.37 -64.62 -37.01
C GLU A 182 -43.08 -63.20 -37.48
N GLY A 183 -43.25 -62.90 -38.77
CA GLY A 183 -43.07 -61.55 -39.32
C GLY A 183 -44.00 -60.50 -38.70
N GLN A 184 -45.26 -60.86 -38.38
CA GLN A 184 -46.18 -59.98 -37.67
C GLN A 184 -45.73 -59.71 -36.21
N MET A 185 -45.23 -60.73 -35.51
CA MET A 185 -44.69 -60.56 -34.16
C MET A 185 -43.44 -59.67 -34.17
N GLU A 186 -42.49 -59.90 -35.08
CA GLU A 186 -41.30 -59.06 -35.25
C GLU A 186 -41.65 -57.59 -35.52
N LEU A 187 -42.62 -57.32 -36.40
CA LEU A 187 -43.06 -55.96 -36.69
C LEU A 187 -43.70 -55.29 -35.46
N SER A 188 -44.50 -56.03 -34.69
CA SER A 188 -45.07 -55.55 -33.41
C SER A 188 -43.97 -55.26 -32.37
N GLU A 189 -42.94 -56.10 -32.28
CA GLU A 189 -41.81 -55.88 -31.36
C GLU A 189 -40.94 -54.69 -31.78
N LYS A 190 -40.62 -54.57 -33.07
CA LYS A 190 -39.91 -53.40 -33.64
C LYS A 190 -40.67 -52.11 -33.35
N TYR A 191 -42.00 -52.09 -33.51
CA TYR A 191 -42.83 -50.94 -33.19
C TYR A 191 -42.83 -50.58 -31.69
N LYS A 192 -42.95 -51.58 -30.80
CA LYS A 192 -42.85 -51.37 -29.34
C LYS A 192 -41.47 -50.82 -28.94
N HIS A 193 -40.40 -51.34 -29.54
CA HIS A 193 -39.04 -50.87 -29.33
C HIS A 193 -38.85 -49.43 -29.80
N GLU A 194 -39.35 -49.07 -30.98
CA GLU A 194 -39.33 -47.69 -31.51
C GLU A 194 -40.09 -46.71 -30.60
N GLN A 195 -41.26 -47.10 -30.08
CA GLN A 195 -41.99 -46.29 -29.09
C GLN A 195 -41.20 -46.12 -27.78
N ALA A 196 -40.53 -47.18 -27.30
CA ALA A 196 -39.70 -47.11 -26.10
C ALA A 196 -38.50 -46.16 -26.29
N LEU A 197 -37.82 -46.21 -27.44
CA LEU A 197 -36.75 -45.28 -27.78
C LEU A 197 -37.23 -43.82 -27.82
N LYS A 198 -38.35 -43.53 -28.50
CA LYS A 198 -38.94 -42.18 -28.55
C LYS A 198 -39.30 -41.65 -27.16
N LYS A 199 -39.77 -42.52 -26.26
CA LYS A 199 -40.04 -42.16 -24.87
C LYS A 199 -38.75 -41.82 -24.11
N ILE A 200 -37.71 -42.63 -24.23
CA ILE A 200 -36.39 -42.40 -23.60
C ILE A 200 -35.79 -41.07 -24.10
N GLU A 201 -35.84 -40.81 -25.41
CA GLU A 201 -35.36 -39.57 -26.01
C GLU A 201 -36.09 -38.34 -25.43
N LEU A 202 -37.43 -38.40 -25.35
CA LEU A 202 -38.23 -37.33 -24.76
C LEU A 202 -37.90 -37.10 -23.27
N GLU A 203 -37.70 -38.18 -22.49
CA GLU A 203 -37.30 -38.10 -21.09
C GLU A 203 -35.89 -37.49 -20.93
N GLN A 204 -34.94 -37.83 -21.81
CA GLN A 204 -33.60 -37.22 -21.85
C GLN A 204 -33.66 -35.73 -22.20
N GLN A 205 -34.43 -35.34 -23.23
CA GLN A 205 -34.65 -33.93 -23.60
C GLN A 205 -35.35 -33.12 -22.49
N GLN A 206 -36.18 -33.76 -21.65
CA GLN A 206 -36.76 -33.10 -20.48
C GLN A 206 -35.75 -33.01 -19.32
N ALA A 207 -34.91 -34.02 -19.11
CA ALA A 207 -33.86 -34.01 -18.10
C ALA A 207 -32.82 -32.91 -18.37
N MET A 208 -32.34 -32.79 -19.62
CA MET A 208 -31.41 -31.73 -20.02
C MET A 208 -31.98 -30.33 -19.75
N ARG A 209 -33.22 -30.06 -20.18
CA ARG A 209 -33.90 -28.78 -19.90
C ARG A 209 -34.06 -28.46 -18.42
N ARG A 210 -34.22 -29.46 -17.54
CA ARG A 210 -34.23 -29.26 -16.08
C ARG A 210 -32.84 -28.87 -15.56
N ILE A 211 -31.79 -29.57 -16.01
CA ILE A 211 -30.40 -29.29 -15.64
C ILE A 211 -30.00 -27.87 -16.07
N GLU A 212 -30.32 -27.47 -17.31
CA GLU A 212 -30.08 -26.12 -17.82
C GLU A 212 -30.79 -25.05 -16.98
N LEU A 213 -32.07 -25.27 -16.66
CA LEU A 213 -32.87 -24.34 -15.87
C LEU A 213 -32.36 -24.20 -14.43
N ASP A 214 -31.96 -25.30 -13.79
CA ASP A 214 -31.42 -25.28 -12.44
C ASP A 214 -30.01 -24.67 -12.39
N HIS A 215 -29.16 -24.97 -13.38
CA HIS A 215 -27.87 -24.29 -13.56
C HIS A 215 -28.04 -22.77 -13.72
N ALA A 216 -29.00 -22.32 -14.54
CA ALA A 216 -29.28 -20.89 -14.72
C ALA A 216 -29.81 -20.21 -13.44
N LYS A 217 -30.50 -20.93 -12.54
CA LYS A 217 -30.87 -20.41 -11.21
C LYS A 217 -29.67 -20.30 -10.28
N ASP A 218 -28.79 -21.29 -10.30
CA ASP A 218 -27.60 -21.33 -9.43
C ASP A 218 -26.59 -20.25 -9.84
N VAL A 219 -26.38 -20.01 -11.14
CA VAL A 219 -25.57 -18.89 -11.66
C VAL A 219 -26.14 -17.55 -11.16
N LYS A 220 -27.44 -17.28 -11.35
CA LYS A 220 -28.07 -16.05 -10.86
C LYS A 220 -27.97 -15.90 -9.33
N ARG A 221 -28.06 -17.00 -8.58
CA ARG A 221 -27.90 -16.97 -7.12
C ARG A 221 -26.47 -16.63 -6.72
N ALA A 222 -25.48 -17.17 -7.41
CA ALA A 222 -24.07 -16.85 -7.19
C ALA A 222 -23.79 -15.36 -7.48
N GLU A 223 -24.21 -14.87 -8.65
CA GLU A 223 -24.10 -13.45 -9.05
C GLU A 223 -24.67 -12.50 -7.99
N VAL A 224 -25.92 -12.73 -7.54
CA VAL A 224 -26.55 -11.91 -6.50
C VAL A 224 -25.80 -11.99 -5.17
N THR A 225 -25.33 -13.17 -4.79
CA THR A 225 -24.62 -13.39 -3.51
C THR A 225 -23.26 -12.70 -3.50
N ASP A 226 -22.51 -12.79 -4.59
CA ASP A 226 -21.16 -12.23 -4.67
C ASP A 226 -21.18 -10.72 -4.93
N ASN A 227 -22.14 -10.20 -5.70
CA ASN A 227 -22.42 -8.76 -5.78
C ASN A 227 -22.77 -8.19 -4.40
N TYR A 228 -23.65 -8.84 -3.63
CA TYR A 228 -24.00 -8.39 -2.29
C TYR A 228 -22.80 -8.38 -1.32
N LYS A 229 -21.93 -9.40 -1.37
CA LYS A 229 -20.68 -9.39 -0.59
C LYS A 229 -19.74 -8.26 -1.02
N HIS A 230 -19.65 -8.00 -2.33
CA HIS A 230 -18.79 -6.95 -2.87
C HIS A 230 -19.28 -5.55 -2.45
N GLU A 231 -20.58 -5.28 -2.58
CA GLU A 231 -21.21 -4.05 -2.06
C GLU A 231 -20.99 -3.89 -0.54
N GLN A 232 -21.14 -4.97 0.24
CA GLN A 232 -20.89 -4.92 1.68
C GLN A 232 -19.42 -4.61 2.00
N ALA A 233 -18.47 -5.11 1.20
CA ALA A 233 -17.05 -4.80 1.36
C ALA A 233 -16.74 -3.33 1.02
N LEU A 234 -17.31 -2.81 -0.09
CA LEU A 234 -17.18 -1.40 -0.46
C LEU A 234 -17.70 -0.46 0.65
N ARG A 235 -18.90 -0.71 1.17
CA ARG A 235 -19.46 0.10 2.29
C ARG A 235 -18.61 0.07 3.56
N ARG A 236 -17.86 -1.00 3.83
CA ARG A 236 -16.91 -1.05 4.96
C ARG A 236 -15.70 -0.16 4.71
N ILE A 237 -15.14 -0.21 3.50
CA ILE A 237 -14.00 0.62 3.09
C ILE A 237 -14.38 2.11 3.13
N GLU A 238 -15.57 2.47 2.62
CA GLU A 238 -16.10 3.84 2.68
C GLU A 238 -16.20 4.36 4.13
N LEU A 239 -16.75 3.54 5.04
CA LEU A 239 -16.95 3.91 6.45
C LEU A 239 -15.62 3.99 7.23
N GLU A 240 -14.66 3.11 6.95
CA GLU A 240 -13.31 3.19 7.50
C GLU A 240 -12.58 4.45 6.99
N HIS A 241 -12.66 4.74 5.68
CA HIS A 241 -12.07 5.94 5.09
C HIS A 241 -12.67 7.24 5.68
N GLU A 242 -14.00 7.32 5.81
CA GLU A 242 -14.68 8.48 6.42
C GLU A 242 -14.24 8.68 7.89
N LYS A 243 -14.08 7.58 8.64
CA LYS A 243 -13.60 7.62 10.03
C LYS A 243 -12.16 8.12 10.12
N ASP A 244 -11.27 7.67 9.24
CA ASP A 244 -9.87 8.11 9.21
C ASP A 244 -9.75 9.57 8.77
N MET A 245 -10.56 10.03 7.82
CA MET A 245 -10.64 11.45 7.44
C MET A 245 -11.06 12.33 8.62
N ARG A 246 -12.14 12.00 9.33
CA ARG A 246 -12.55 12.74 10.54
C ARG A 246 -11.47 12.76 11.63
N LYS A 247 -10.67 11.69 11.74
CA LYS A 247 -9.55 11.63 12.68
C LYS A 247 -8.45 12.61 12.29
N VAL A 248 -8.08 12.67 11.00
CA VAL A 248 -7.09 13.63 10.48
C VAL A 248 -7.56 15.07 10.65
N GLU A 249 -8.84 15.36 10.37
CA GLU A 249 -9.43 16.69 10.59
C GLU A 249 -9.33 17.13 12.06
N LEU A 250 -9.66 16.23 13.00
CA LEU A 250 -9.61 16.51 14.44
C LEU A 250 -8.17 16.66 14.96
N GLU A 251 -7.23 15.85 14.46
CA GLU A 251 -5.79 16.04 14.75
C GLU A 251 -5.27 17.38 14.21
N HIS A 252 -5.66 17.77 12.99
CA HIS A 252 -5.31 19.05 12.40
C HIS A 252 -5.90 20.23 13.21
N GLU A 253 -7.16 20.17 13.61
CA GLU A 253 -7.79 21.19 14.44
C GLU A 253 -7.08 21.36 15.79
N GLN A 254 -6.65 20.26 16.42
CA GLN A 254 -5.84 20.30 17.65
C GLN A 254 -4.45 20.91 17.44
N VAL A 255 -3.79 20.62 16.31
CA VAL A 255 -2.50 21.23 15.95
C VAL A 255 -2.67 22.74 15.75
N MET A 256 -3.69 23.18 15.02
CA MET A 256 -3.97 24.60 14.81
C MET A 256 -4.30 25.34 16.11
N LYS A 257 -5.11 24.75 17.01
CA LYS A 257 -5.39 25.31 18.33
C LYS A 257 -4.11 25.49 19.18
N ARG A 258 -3.20 24.51 19.16
CA ARG A 258 -1.88 24.63 19.82
C ARG A 258 -1.03 25.73 19.20
N PHE A 259 -0.92 25.78 17.87
CA PHE A 259 -0.13 26.79 17.17
C PHE A 259 -0.59 28.22 17.48
N VAL A 260 -1.91 28.48 17.48
CA VAL A 260 -2.46 29.79 17.85
C VAL A 260 -2.12 30.15 19.29
N TRP A 261 -2.31 29.22 20.23
CA TRP A 261 -1.99 29.43 21.64
C TRP A 261 -0.49 29.72 21.88
N GLU A 262 0.40 28.95 21.24
CA GLU A 262 1.85 29.17 21.31
C GLU A 262 2.24 30.53 20.72
N ASN A 263 1.64 30.93 19.60
CA ASN A 263 1.88 32.23 18.98
C ASN A 263 1.48 33.39 19.89
N ASP A 264 0.32 33.30 20.54
CA ASP A 264 -0.14 34.33 21.48
C ASP A 264 0.69 34.37 22.77
N GLN A 265 1.18 33.22 23.27
CA GLN A 265 2.16 33.17 24.36
C GLN A 265 3.48 33.89 23.99
N VAL A 266 3.97 33.71 22.76
CA VAL A 266 5.17 34.41 22.26
C VAL A 266 4.92 35.92 22.16
N LYS A 267 3.77 36.36 21.61
CA LYS A 267 3.40 37.78 21.55
C LYS A 267 3.35 38.42 22.95
N MET A 268 2.73 37.74 23.92
CA MET A 268 2.62 38.24 25.30
C MET A 268 4.00 38.41 25.93
N LYS A 269 4.89 37.40 25.81
CA LYS A 269 6.27 37.50 26.30
C LYS A 269 7.02 38.67 25.67
N LEU A 270 7.00 38.78 24.34
CA LEU A 270 7.65 39.87 23.61
C LEU A 270 7.13 41.25 24.04
N GLY A 271 5.80 41.37 24.25
CA GLY A 271 5.18 42.59 24.78
C GLY A 271 5.70 42.96 26.16
N THR A 272 5.77 42.00 27.10
CA THR A 272 6.30 42.24 28.45
C THR A 272 7.80 42.56 28.46
N GLU A 273 8.60 41.94 27.58
CA GLU A 273 10.03 42.24 27.43
C GLU A 273 10.26 43.64 26.85
N LEU A 274 9.44 44.06 25.88
CA LEU A 274 9.47 45.42 25.33
C LEU A 274 9.08 46.46 26.40
N GLU A 275 7.98 46.23 27.13
CA GLU A 275 7.49 47.14 28.16
C GLU A 275 8.49 47.29 29.32
N THR A 276 9.08 46.19 29.79
CA THR A 276 10.12 46.22 30.84
C THR A 276 11.42 46.87 30.36
N SER A 277 11.81 46.66 29.10
CA SER A 277 12.96 47.35 28.50
C SER A 277 12.71 48.86 28.38
N LEU A 278 11.51 49.27 27.95
CA LEU A 278 11.13 50.67 27.81
C LEU A 278 11.09 51.37 29.18
N LYS A 279 10.52 50.73 30.21
CA LYS A 279 10.59 51.21 31.61
C LYS A 279 12.03 51.39 32.09
N ARG A 280 12.93 50.42 31.80
CA ARG A 280 14.36 50.51 32.18
C ARG A 280 15.06 51.69 31.50
N VAL A 281 14.79 51.94 30.23
CA VAL A 281 15.33 53.10 29.49
C VAL A 281 14.84 54.41 30.12
N LEU A 282 13.53 54.54 30.36
CA LEU A 282 12.93 55.75 30.95
C LEU A 282 13.48 56.03 32.36
N SER A 283 13.51 55.04 33.25
CA SER A 283 14.13 55.19 34.58
C SER A 283 15.62 55.54 34.51
N GLY A 284 16.34 55.00 33.52
CA GLY A 284 17.74 55.33 33.29
C GLY A 284 17.96 56.78 32.84
N GLN A 285 17.11 57.29 31.94
CA GLN A 285 17.13 58.69 31.54
C GLN A 285 16.76 59.62 32.70
N GLU A 286 15.71 59.30 33.45
CA GLU A 286 15.26 60.11 34.60
C GLU A 286 16.33 60.18 35.70
N GLY A 287 16.99 59.05 36.01
CA GLY A 287 18.13 59.00 36.93
C GLY A 287 19.34 59.78 36.43
N GLY A 288 19.63 59.73 35.12
CA GLY A 288 20.68 60.51 34.48
C GLY A 288 20.42 62.01 34.55
N MET A 289 19.18 62.44 34.30
CA MET A 289 18.77 63.86 34.37
C MET A 289 18.87 64.39 35.81
N LYS A 290 18.35 63.64 36.80
CA LYS A 290 18.48 63.96 38.23
C LYS A 290 19.94 64.08 38.68
N LYS A 291 20.85 63.27 38.15
CA LYS A 291 22.29 63.37 38.44
C LYS A 291 22.91 64.64 37.84
N LEU A 292 22.51 64.99 36.61
CA LEU A 292 23.00 66.19 35.91
C LEU A 292 22.50 67.47 36.59
N ASP A 293 21.23 67.51 37.03
CA ASP A 293 20.67 68.59 37.83
C ASP A 293 21.46 68.78 39.15
N LEU A 294 21.77 67.68 39.85
CA LEU A 294 22.52 67.71 41.10
C LEU A 294 23.98 68.16 40.91
N GLU A 295 24.64 67.72 39.84
CA GLU A 295 25.98 68.17 39.45
C GLU A 295 26.00 69.67 39.08
N HIS A 296 24.96 70.15 38.39
CA HIS A 296 24.79 71.57 38.07
C HIS A 296 24.54 72.42 39.32
N GLU A 297 23.68 71.98 40.24
CA GLU A 297 23.42 72.69 41.51
C GLU A 297 24.67 72.74 42.40
N GLN A 298 25.46 71.67 42.46
CA GLN A 298 26.76 71.66 43.13
C GLN A 298 27.77 72.58 42.45
N GLY A 299 27.77 72.64 41.10
CA GLY A 299 28.59 73.55 40.32
C GLY A 299 28.28 75.02 40.63
N LEU A 300 27.00 75.39 40.68
CA LEU A 300 26.54 76.73 41.05
C LEU A 300 26.97 77.11 42.48
N LYS A 301 26.71 76.25 43.47
CA LYS A 301 27.14 76.50 44.88
C LYS A 301 28.66 76.68 44.99
N LYS A 302 29.45 75.94 44.21
CA LYS A 302 30.90 76.09 44.17
C LYS A 302 31.34 77.41 43.51
N LEU A 303 30.63 77.86 42.46
CA LEU A 303 30.88 79.14 41.80
C LEU A 303 30.56 80.32 42.73
N GLU A 304 29.41 80.26 43.40
CA GLU A 304 28.95 81.26 44.39
C GLU A 304 29.94 81.37 45.57
N LEU A 305 30.35 80.24 46.16
CA LEU A 305 31.32 80.21 47.24
C LEU A 305 32.72 80.72 46.80
N ASN A 306 33.14 80.42 45.57
CA ASN A 306 34.36 80.99 45.00
C ASN A 306 34.24 82.51 44.78
N HIS A 307 33.07 83.01 44.37
CA HIS A 307 32.82 84.43 44.17
C HIS A 307 32.84 85.20 45.50
N GLU A 308 32.18 84.68 46.54
CA GLU A 308 32.27 85.24 47.90
C GLU A 308 33.71 85.27 48.42
N GLN A 309 34.48 84.20 48.22
CA GLN A 309 35.89 84.17 48.62
C GLN A 309 36.73 85.18 47.82
N GLY A 310 36.42 85.38 46.54
CA GLY A 310 37.04 86.41 45.70
C GLY A 310 36.76 87.82 46.22
N LEU A 311 35.50 88.13 46.56
CA LEU A 311 35.12 89.41 47.15
C LEU A 311 35.80 89.65 48.51
N LYS A 312 35.81 88.65 49.41
CA LYS A 312 36.49 88.73 50.70
C LYS A 312 38.00 88.95 50.57
N ARG A 313 38.64 88.42 49.52
CA ARG A 313 40.06 88.69 49.21
C ARG A 313 40.27 90.12 48.70
N LEU A 314 39.42 90.60 47.78
CA LEU A 314 39.47 91.98 47.29
C LEU A 314 39.28 93.00 48.43
N GLU A 315 38.27 92.80 49.29
CA GLU A 315 38.03 93.61 50.48
C GLU A 315 39.26 93.62 51.42
N GLN A 316 39.89 92.46 51.63
CA GLN A 316 41.11 92.35 52.43
C GLN A 316 42.30 93.06 51.78
N GLU A 317 42.47 92.98 50.45
CA GLU A 317 43.51 93.69 49.70
C GLU A 317 43.30 95.21 49.72
N GLU A 318 42.08 95.70 49.55
CA GLU A 318 41.76 97.13 49.69
C GLU A 318 42.07 97.63 51.11
N ARG A 319 41.67 96.89 52.14
CA ARG A 319 41.98 97.23 53.54
C ARG A 319 43.47 97.10 53.90
N ILE A 320 44.27 96.41 53.09
CA ILE A 320 45.73 96.42 53.20
C ILE A 320 46.28 97.69 52.54
N LYS A 321 45.87 98.00 51.31
CA LYS A 321 46.27 99.22 50.59
C LYS A 321 45.90 100.51 51.35
N GLU A 322 44.73 100.54 51.98
CA GLU A 322 44.30 101.65 52.83
C GLU A 322 45.24 101.84 54.03
N LYS A 323 45.69 100.74 54.66
CA LYS A 323 46.68 100.80 55.75
C LYS A 323 48.07 101.18 55.28
N GLU A 324 48.48 100.72 54.10
CA GLU A 324 49.74 101.12 53.47
C GLU A 324 49.75 102.62 53.17
N LEU A 325 48.67 103.15 52.58
CA LEU A 325 48.49 104.60 52.34
C LEU A 325 48.42 105.40 53.64
N ALA A 326 47.73 104.90 54.68
CA ALA A 326 47.69 105.56 55.99
C ALA A 326 49.08 105.62 56.62
N HIS A 327 49.84 104.53 56.57
CA HIS A 327 51.22 104.47 57.06
C HIS A 327 52.15 105.38 56.23
N GLU A 328 52.03 105.40 54.90
CA GLU A 328 52.79 106.31 54.03
C GLU A 328 52.47 107.79 54.33
N CYS A 329 51.21 108.11 54.61
CA CYS A 329 50.79 109.45 55.01
C CYS A 329 51.33 109.83 56.39
N GLU A 330 51.41 108.89 57.34
CA GLU A 330 51.98 109.09 58.67
C GLU A 330 53.51 109.25 58.62
N VAL A 331 54.21 108.49 57.78
CA VAL A 331 55.64 108.67 57.47
C VAL A 331 55.88 110.05 56.87
N LYS A 332 55.14 110.45 55.83
CA LYS A 332 55.27 111.80 55.22
C LYS A 332 54.97 112.93 56.20
N LYS A 333 54.04 112.72 57.14
CA LYS A 333 53.74 113.69 58.21
C LYS A 333 54.90 113.80 59.21
N LEU A 334 55.57 112.70 59.54
CA LEU A 334 56.78 112.69 60.37
C LEU A 334 57.98 113.32 59.64
N GLU A 335 58.15 113.06 58.34
CA GLU A 335 59.15 113.71 57.49
C GLU A 335 58.94 115.22 57.44
N LEU A 336 57.72 115.69 57.17
CA LEU A 336 57.37 117.11 57.20
C LEU A 336 57.64 117.75 58.57
N TRP A 337 57.25 117.10 59.66
CA TRP A 337 57.56 117.58 61.02
C TRP A 337 59.07 117.65 61.29
N HIS A 338 59.85 116.71 60.75
CA HIS A 338 61.31 116.73 60.87
C HIS A 338 61.92 117.88 60.06
N VAL A 339 61.42 118.15 58.84
CA VAL A 339 61.85 119.29 58.02
C VAL A 339 61.46 120.62 58.66
N GLU A 340 60.24 120.75 59.17
CA GLU A 340 59.75 121.93 59.90
C GLU A 340 60.56 122.19 61.17
N ARG A 341 60.92 121.13 61.91
CA ARG A 341 61.80 121.24 63.07
C ARG A 341 63.24 121.62 62.70
N VAL A 342 63.82 121.02 61.67
CA VAL A 342 65.20 121.35 61.23
C VAL A 342 65.28 122.76 60.64
N THR A 343 64.24 123.23 59.96
CA THR A 343 64.17 124.62 59.48
C THR A 343 63.99 125.59 60.64
N LYS A 344 63.12 125.30 61.62
CA LYS A 344 63.00 126.09 62.85
C LYS A 344 64.29 126.12 63.68
N ASP A 345 64.95 124.99 63.90
CA ASP A 345 66.24 124.91 64.61
C ASP A 345 67.33 125.71 63.86
N LYS A 346 67.20 125.87 62.53
CA LYS A 346 68.09 126.69 61.69
C LYS A 346 67.74 128.18 61.73
N GLU A 347 66.46 128.53 61.81
CA GLU A 347 65.98 129.90 62.06
C GLU A 347 66.38 130.38 63.45
N GLU A 348 66.09 129.62 64.52
CA GLU A 348 66.55 129.94 65.89
C GLU A 348 68.07 130.08 65.98
N ARG A 349 68.84 129.33 65.17
CA ARG A 349 70.29 129.47 65.09
C ARG A 349 70.72 130.73 64.36
N ASN A 350 70.00 131.13 63.30
CA ASN A 350 70.23 132.40 62.62
C ASN A 350 69.85 133.60 63.51
N ASP A 351 68.76 133.50 64.25
CA ASP A 351 68.31 134.55 65.19
C ASP A 351 69.30 134.72 66.33
N ARG A 352 69.83 133.63 66.91
CA ARG A 352 70.94 133.70 67.89
C ARG A 352 72.22 134.29 67.30
N ILE A 353 72.49 134.07 66.00
CA ILE A 353 73.61 134.73 65.29
C ILE A 353 73.31 136.22 65.06
N ALA A 354 72.04 136.63 64.93
CA ALA A 354 71.63 138.02 64.81
C ALA A 354 71.65 138.75 66.17
N GLU A 355 71.17 138.14 67.26
CA GLU A 355 71.30 138.67 68.62
C GLU A 355 72.76 138.81 69.03
N ALA A 356 73.60 137.80 68.76
CA ALA A 356 75.04 137.88 69.01
C ALA A 356 75.78 138.96 68.16
N LYS A 357 75.12 139.53 67.14
CA LYS A 357 75.60 140.68 66.37
C LYS A 357 75.02 142.02 66.83
N LEU A 358 74.01 142.01 67.70
CA LEU A 358 73.37 143.22 68.24
C LEU A 358 73.86 143.58 69.66
N ASP A 359 74.40 142.61 70.40
CA ASP A 359 74.94 142.81 71.76
C ASP A 359 76.43 143.26 71.78
N ILE A 360 77.00 143.54 70.60
CA ILE A 360 78.37 144.07 70.43
C ILE A 360 78.34 145.21 69.41
N GLY A 361 78.13 146.44 69.89
CA GLY A 361 78.48 147.64 69.11
C GLY A 361 77.60 148.87 69.28
N HIS A 362 77.84 149.67 70.32
CA HIS A 362 78.05 151.11 70.15
C HIS A 362 78.79 151.71 71.37
N GLU A 363 79.63 152.73 71.09
CA GLU A 363 80.70 153.28 71.96
C GLU A 363 81.93 152.34 72.08
N SER A 364 83.17 152.76 71.78
CA SER A 364 83.71 154.08 71.37
C SER A 364 84.97 153.93 70.48
N ALA A 365 85.65 155.04 70.15
CA ALA A 365 86.82 155.12 69.25
C ALA A 365 88.06 154.31 69.68
N ASP A 366 88.81 153.75 68.71
CA ASP A 366 90.23 154.05 68.36
C ASP A 366 90.74 153.13 67.18
N ASP A 367 91.27 153.74 66.10
CA ASP A 367 92.29 153.31 65.07
C ASP A 367 92.23 152.07 64.06
N GLU A 368 92.58 152.33 62.77
CA GLU A 368 93.18 151.52 61.60
C GLU A 368 92.45 150.51 60.60
N ASP A 369 92.82 150.61 59.27
CA ASP A 369 93.00 149.68 58.07
C ASP A 369 91.98 148.88 57.11
N GLU A 370 92.33 148.85 55.78
CA GLU A 370 92.16 147.94 54.56
C GLU A 370 90.82 147.33 53.91
N LYS A 371 90.88 146.67 52.68
CA LYS A 371 89.72 146.32 51.74
C LYS A 371 89.60 144.95 50.89
N PRO A 372 89.43 144.83 49.51
CA PRO A 372 88.24 144.11 48.90
C PRO A 372 88.29 143.20 47.57
N ASP A 373 87.13 142.54 47.25
CA ASP A 373 86.40 142.23 45.96
C ASP A 373 86.42 140.91 45.08
N GLU A 374 85.22 140.60 44.49
CA GLU A 374 84.73 139.61 43.44
C GLU A 374 84.93 138.06 43.60
N SER A 375 84.19 137.06 43.03
CA SER A 375 83.18 136.75 41.94
C SER A 375 83.67 136.37 40.51
N SER A 376 83.01 135.54 39.65
CA SER A 376 81.67 134.85 39.59
C SER A 376 81.72 133.31 39.42
#